data_AF-A0A2N7W295-F1
#
_entry.id   AF-A0A2N7W295-F1
#
_cell.length_a   1.000
_cell.length_b   1.000
_cell.length_c   1.000
_cell.angle_alpha   90.00
_cell.angle_beta   90.00
_cell.angle_gamma   90.00
#
_symmetry.space_group_name_H-M   'P 1'
#
loop_
_entity.id
_entity.type
_entity.pdbx_description
1 polymer ?
#
loop_
_entity_poly.entity_id
_entity_poly.type
_entity_poly.pdbx_seq_one_letter_code
_entity_poly.pdbx_strand_id
1 'polypeptide(L)'
;MEPGWLLGEQDTSTPTESAAADEVQPTCSAAEIIVAVGRALAAGRKWSTVERNAELFAMRYGIKAQGRTLASVAMQHGITESRACQILTQMRANARDFPSEYVDAFRGIDTTANQHLPCSPERLEAVLRPLLGDGPTIEDAWRFARDYLDAHLITLEAHLFSAPDRSRAGDERTRTVHEMAQAMISAVGAAHVRVLMDYAVELGWELDAIKAIRDLVQTGHGFEWLDRPERAAQEWFWYGESARHNPVTQALRRVCSIADSPFSLDVALGAVERLRELRLSREERCSMQYPVPPAFVTIVILSRLKFLAGSHGRYRPVTRLDPETELTAHEHRLFMALLRHGPSVTWNALASELVRTGQIGELTLRALLSRSPIIYTQSPGVWALRGVRMNGGKLPADCAA
;
A
#
# COMPACT_ATOMS: atom_id res chain seq x y z
N MET A 1 44.73 -19.60 -57.28
CA MET A 1 45.80 -18.93 -56.52
C MET A 1 45.28 -18.70 -55.13
N GLU A 2 45.53 -19.66 -54.25
CA GLU A 2 45.59 -19.49 -52.80
C GLU A 2 47.05 -19.71 -52.41
N PRO A 3 47.52 -19.09 -51.31
CA PRO A 3 48.51 -19.71 -50.44
C PRO A 3 47.80 -20.07 -49.11
N GLY A 4 47.83 -21.32 -48.63
CA GLY A 4 49.02 -22.01 -48.09
C GLY A 4 49.48 -21.24 -46.84
N TRP A 5 49.55 -21.77 -45.62
CA TRP A 5 50.31 -22.94 -45.19
C TRP A 5 49.65 -23.64 -43.98
N LEU A 6 49.65 -24.97 -44.06
CA LEU A 6 49.34 -25.95 -43.02
C LEU A 6 50.63 -26.28 -42.23
N LEU A 7 50.51 -26.46 -40.91
CA LEU A 7 50.85 -27.69 -40.14
C LEU A 7 51.00 -27.32 -38.66
N GLY A 8 50.35 -28.11 -37.81
CA GLY A 8 50.20 -27.84 -36.39
C GLY A 8 51.36 -28.29 -35.50
N GLU A 9 51.35 -27.77 -34.29
CA GLU A 9 51.88 -28.44 -33.11
C GLU A 9 50.79 -28.40 -32.04
N GLN A 10 50.37 -29.58 -31.60
CA GLN A 10 49.71 -29.75 -30.32
C GLN A 10 50.75 -29.44 -29.27
N ASP A 11 50.54 -28.37 -28.50
CA ASP A 11 51.21 -28.24 -27.21
C ASP A 11 50.17 -27.97 -26.12
N THR A 12 50.11 -28.96 -25.25
CA THR A 12 49.33 -29.00 -24.02
C THR A 12 49.74 -27.86 -23.11
N SER A 13 48.93 -26.82 -23.04
CA SER A 13 48.95 -25.89 -21.91
C SER A 13 47.52 -25.63 -21.46
N THR A 14 47.22 -26.24 -20.32
CA THR A 14 46.07 -26.01 -19.47
C THR A 14 45.73 -24.52 -19.41
N PRO A 15 44.50 -24.09 -19.77
CA PRO A 15 44.04 -22.79 -19.35
C PRO A 15 43.88 -22.87 -17.83
N THR A 16 44.75 -22.12 -17.15
CA THR A 16 44.63 -21.72 -15.77
C THR A 16 43.17 -21.48 -15.43
N GLU A 17 42.68 -22.18 -14.40
CA GLU A 17 41.41 -21.94 -13.73
C GLU A 17 41.24 -20.44 -13.51
N SER A 18 40.53 -19.80 -14.42
CA SER A 18 39.84 -18.56 -14.15
C SER A 18 38.80 -18.96 -13.12
N ALA A 19 39.09 -18.65 -11.86
CA ALA A 19 38.19 -18.81 -10.73
C ALA A 19 36.79 -18.43 -11.19
N ALA A 20 35.95 -19.45 -11.38
CA ALA A 20 34.51 -19.26 -11.39
C ALA A 20 34.24 -18.50 -10.09
N ALA A 21 33.76 -17.27 -10.21
CA ALA A 21 32.99 -16.71 -9.14
C ALA A 21 31.81 -17.69 -9.01
N ASP A 22 31.92 -18.59 -8.04
CA ASP A 22 30.85 -19.49 -7.64
C ASP A 22 29.58 -18.63 -7.56
N GLU A 23 28.66 -18.84 -8.49
CA GLU A 23 27.27 -18.49 -8.27
C GLU A 23 26.84 -19.33 -7.08
N VAL A 24 26.96 -18.74 -5.89
CA VAL A 24 26.42 -19.29 -4.66
C VAL A 24 24.91 -19.35 -4.86
N GLN A 25 24.43 -20.46 -5.42
CA GLN A 25 23.02 -20.77 -5.42
C GLN A 25 22.59 -20.82 -3.96
N PRO A 26 21.57 -20.04 -3.55
CA PRO A 26 21.09 -20.10 -2.19
C PRO A 26 20.59 -21.54 -1.93
N THR A 27 21.17 -22.18 -0.92
CA THR A 27 20.90 -23.57 -0.53
C THR A 27 19.49 -23.80 0.01
N CYS A 28 18.75 -22.73 0.30
CA CYS A 28 17.39 -22.74 0.83
C CYS A 28 16.50 -21.71 0.11
N SER A 29 15.27 -22.08 -0.20
CA SER A 29 14.23 -21.20 -0.75
C SER A 29 13.61 -20.28 0.31
N ALA A 30 12.97 -19.19 -0.11
CA ALA A 30 12.24 -18.29 0.80
C ALA A 30 11.18 -19.04 1.62
N ALA A 31 10.49 -20.00 1.00
CA ALA A 31 9.49 -20.84 1.66
C ALA A 31 10.09 -21.63 2.84
N GLU A 32 11.25 -22.25 2.64
CA GLU A 32 11.95 -23.02 3.68
C GLU A 32 12.42 -22.13 4.81
N ILE A 33 12.95 -20.94 4.48
CA ILE A 33 13.39 -19.96 5.47
C ILE A 33 12.21 -19.45 6.31
N ILE A 34 11.08 -19.12 5.68
CA ILE A 34 9.86 -18.67 6.38
C ILE A 34 9.40 -19.74 7.39
N VAL A 35 9.41 -21.01 7.00
CA VAL A 35 9.01 -22.12 7.90
C VAL A 35 10.03 -22.32 9.03
N ALA A 36 11.33 -22.28 8.72
CA ALA A 36 12.39 -22.43 9.71
C ALA A 36 12.34 -21.31 10.77
N VAL A 37 12.19 -20.06 10.33
CA VAL A 37 12.03 -18.89 11.20
C VAL A 37 10.75 -19.00 12.03
N GLY A 38 9.62 -19.39 11.43
CA GLY A 38 8.37 -19.60 12.16
C GLY A 38 8.51 -20.61 13.31
N ARG A 39 9.21 -21.73 13.06
CA ARG A 39 9.51 -22.74 14.10
C ARG A 39 10.44 -22.23 15.17
N ALA A 40 11.52 -21.53 14.80
CA ALA A 40 12.47 -20.96 15.74
C ALA A 40 11.81 -19.96 16.70
N LEU A 41 10.94 -19.08 16.17
CA LEU A 41 10.19 -18.10 16.96
C LEU A 41 9.14 -18.75 17.86
N ALA A 42 8.57 -19.87 17.42
CA ALA A 42 7.57 -20.60 18.18
C ALA A 42 8.17 -21.49 19.29
N ALA A 43 9.45 -21.90 19.18
CA ALA A 43 10.13 -22.85 20.07
C ALA A 43 10.23 -22.41 21.54
N GLY A 44 10.00 -21.13 21.86
CA GLY A 44 9.92 -20.64 23.25
C GLY A 44 8.64 -21.03 24.02
N ARG A 45 7.84 -22.01 23.54
CA ARG A 45 6.52 -22.36 24.10
C ARG A 45 6.31 -23.88 24.20
N LYS A 46 5.23 -24.30 24.88
CA LYS A 46 4.80 -25.70 24.98
C LYS A 46 4.67 -26.33 23.59
N TRP A 47 5.22 -27.55 23.41
CA TRP A 47 5.31 -28.30 22.14
C TRP A 47 4.01 -28.29 21.31
N SER A 48 2.85 -28.51 21.93
CA SER A 48 1.54 -28.52 21.25
C SER A 48 1.10 -27.17 20.66
N THR A 49 1.73 -26.07 21.08
CA THR A 49 1.49 -24.73 20.53
C THR A 49 2.58 -24.25 19.58
N VAL A 50 3.72 -24.96 19.53
CA VAL A 50 4.85 -24.60 18.65
C VAL A 50 4.45 -24.77 17.20
N GLU A 51 4.01 -25.97 16.81
CA GLU A 51 3.68 -26.26 15.41
C GLU A 51 2.51 -25.39 14.92
N ARG A 52 1.44 -25.26 15.72
CA ARG A 52 0.30 -24.39 15.39
C ARG A 52 0.71 -22.93 15.17
N ASN A 53 1.60 -22.39 16.01
CA ASN A 53 2.03 -21.00 15.86
C ASN A 53 3.02 -20.83 14.69
N ALA A 54 3.87 -21.83 14.45
CA ALA A 54 4.77 -21.87 13.30
C ALA A 54 3.99 -21.99 11.98
N GLU A 55 2.92 -22.79 11.94
CA GLU A 55 2.00 -22.89 10.80
C GLU A 55 1.26 -21.57 10.58
N LEU A 56 0.71 -20.97 11.64
CA LEU A 56 0.04 -19.68 11.55
C LEU A 56 0.98 -18.57 11.06
N PHE A 57 2.24 -18.62 11.48
CA PHE A 57 3.30 -17.75 10.99
C PHE A 57 3.59 -17.98 9.50
N ALA A 58 3.81 -19.24 9.10
CA ALA A 58 4.12 -19.57 7.71
C ALA A 58 2.97 -19.20 6.76
N MET A 59 1.73 -19.48 7.15
CA MET A 59 0.53 -19.12 6.38
C MET A 59 0.34 -17.61 6.22
N ARG A 60 0.78 -16.80 7.20
CA ARG A 60 0.79 -15.33 7.06
C ARG A 60 1.65 -14.89 5.87
N TYR A 61 2.70 -15.64 5.51
CA TYR A 61 3.60 -15.32 4.40
C TYR A 61 3.40 -16.28 3.21
N GLY A 62 2.15 -16.66 2.91
CA GLY A 62 1.79 -17.36 1.67
C GLY A 62 2.07 -18.86 1.65
N ILE A 63 2.70 -19.43 2.69
CA ILE A 63 2.97 -20.87 2.76
C ILE A 63 1.65 -21.64 2.94
N LYS A 64 1.29 -22.47 1.96
CA LYS A 64 0.03 -23.26 1.93
C LYS A 64 -1.26 -22.42 1.99
N ALA A 65 -1.19 -21.12 1.68
CA ALA A 65 -2.27 -20.16 1.96
C ALA A 65 -2.53 -19.16 0.81
N GLN A 66 -2.50 -19.59 -0.45
CA GLN A 66 -2.90 -18.72 -1.57
C GLN A 66 -4.31 -18.15 -1.33
N GLY A 67 -4.40 -16.82 -1.13
CA GLY A 67 -5.67 -16.09 -1.03
C GLY A 67 -6.43 -16.18 0.30
N ARG A 68 -5.79 -16.59 1.41
CA ARG A 68 -6.46 -16.73 2.72
C ARG A 68 -6.08 -15.59 3.67
N THR A 69 -7.07 -14.82 4.13
CA THR A 69 -6.88 -13.76 5.12
C THR A 69 -6.45 -14.34 6.47
N LEU A 70 -5.76 -13.56 7.32
CA LEU A 70 -5.34 -13.99 8.66
C LEU A 70 -6.53 -14.50 9.51
N ALA A 71 -7.72 -13.92 9.31
CA ALA A 71 -8.96 -14.39 9.92
C ALA A 71 -9.30 -15.84 9.53
N SER A 72 -9.18 -16.19 8.26
CA SER A 72 -9.46 -17.55 7.78
C SER A 72 -8.43 -18.57 8.28
N VAL A 73 -7.15 -18.18 8.39
CA VAL A 73 -6.07 -18.99 8.97
C VAL A 73 -6.30 -19.21 10.46
N ALA A 74 -6.65 -18.15 11.20
CA ALA A 74 -6.96 -18.22 12.63
C ALA A 74 -8.14 -19.17 12.91
N MET A 75 -9.18 -19.11 12.07
CA MET A 75 -10.35 -19.98 12.17
C MET A 75 -10.03 -21.46 12.00
N GLN A 76 -9.12 -21.83 11.07
CA GLN A 76 -8.68 -23.22 10.87
C GLN A 76 -8.00 -23.80 12.11
N HIS A 77 -7.39 -22.95 12.93
CA HIS A 77 -6.76 -23.32 14.19
C HIS A 77 -7.67 -23.11 15.41
N GLY A 78 -8.96 -22.81 15.20
CA GLY A 78 -9.96 -22.64 16.27
C GLY A 78 -9.71 -21.41 17.15
N ILE A 79 -9.04 -20.38 16.63
CA ILE A 79 -8.74 -19.15 17.37
C ILE A 79 -9.25 -17.90 16.63
N THR A 80 -9.41 -16.80 17.36
CA THR A 80 -9.81 -15.53 16.76
C THR A 80 -8.64 -14.87 16.03
N GLU A 81 -8.94 -14.04 15.04
CA GLU A 81 -7.94 -13.22 14.35
C GLU A 81 -7.14 -12.34 15.33
N SER A 82 -7.82 -11.74 16.33
CA SER A 82 -7.17 -10.97 17.38
C SER A 82 -6.14 -11.81 18.16
N ARG A 83 -6.49 -13.07 18.46
CA ARG A 83 -5.55 -13.99 19.11
C ARG A 83 -4.38 -14.36 18.20
N ALA A 84 -4.62 -14.56 16.91
CA ALA A 84 -3.58 -14.77 15.92
C ALA A 84 -2.62 -13.57 15.83
N CYS A 85 -3.14 -12.35 15.78
CA CYS A 85 -2.35 -11.10 15.81
C CYS A 85 -1.49 -11.00 17.07
N GLN A 86 -2.04 -11.29 18.25
CA GLN A 86 -1.28 -11.31 19.51
C GLN A 86 -0.14 -12.32 19.47
N ILE A 87 -0.39 -13.53 18.94
CA ILE A 87 0.62 -14.58 18.81
C ILE A 87 1.76 -14.10 17.89
N LEU A 88 1.43 -13.58 16.72
CA LEU A 88 2.41 -13.08 15.74
C LEU A 88 3.20 -11.87 16.27
N THR A 89 2.52 -10.94 16.95
CA THR A 89 3.16 -9.77 17.58
C THR A 89 4.18 -10.22 18.63
N GLN A 90 3.83 -11.22 19.44
CA GLN A 90 4.76 -11.79 20.41
C GLN A 90 5.91 -12.56 19.75
N MET A 91 5.65 -13.30 18.67
CA MET A 91 6.71 -13.97 17.89
C MET A 91 7.68 -12.94 17.30
N ARG A 92 7.18 -11.80 16.82
CA ARG A 92 8.02 -10.69 16.36
C ARG A 92 8.88 -10.09 17.47
N ALA A 93 8.32 -9.90 18.65
CA ALA A 93 9.07 -9.42 19.82
C ALA A 93 10.18 -10.39 20.27
N ASN A 94 10.08 -11.67 19.87
CA ASN A 94 11.07 -12.70 20.15
C ASN A 94 12.05 -12.91 18.97
N ALA A 95 12.01 -12.05 17.95
CA ALA A 95 12.97 -12.11 16.84
C ALA A 95 14.39 -12.04 17.39
N ARG A 96 15.22 -12.99 16.95
CA ARG A 96 16.64 -13.06 17.26
C ARG A 96 17.41 -12.72 16.00
N ASP A 97 18.70 -12.43 16.14
CA ASP A 97 19.61 -12.37 15.01
C ASP A 97 19.57 -13.72 14.28
N PHE A 98 19.02 -13.73 13.07
CA PHE A 98 18.93 -14.92 12.24
C PHE A 98 20.26 -15.17 11.52
N PRO A 99 20.54 -16.43 11.12
CA PRO A 99 21.72 -16.75 10.33
C PRO A 99 21.85 -15.84 9.09
N SER A 100 23.07 -15.37 8.80
CA SER A 100 23.34 -14.48 7.65
C SER A 100 22.94 -15.12 6.32
N GLU A 101 23.02 -16.46 6.22
CA GLU A 101 22.54 -17.25 5.09
C GLU A 101 21.06 -16.97 4.72
N TYR A 102 20.21 -16.62 5.68
CA TYR A 102 18.82 -16.26 5.39
C TYR A 102 18.74 -14.89 4.71
N VAL A 103 19.53 -13.93 5.18
CA VAL A 103 19.63 -12.60 4.56
C VAL A 103 20.21 -12.72 3.14
N ASP A 104 21.23 -13.56 2.96
CA ASP A 104 21.89 -13.76 1.67
C ASP A 104 20.96 -14.45 0.65
N ALA A 105 20.15 -15.42 1.05
CA ALA A 105 19.16 -16.03 0.17
C ALA A 105 18.14 -15.02 -0.36
N PHE A 106 17.67 -14.13 0.52
CA PHE A 106 16.75 -13.06 0.16
C PHE A 106 17.44 -11.96 -0.68
N ARG A 107 18.72 -11.65 -0.44
CA ARG A 107 19.53 -10.81 -1.34
C ARG A 107 19.72 -11.46 -2.72
N GLY A 108 19.80 -12.79 -2.79
CA GLY A 108 19.81 -13.55 -4.04
C GLY A 108 18.52 -13.39 -4.84
N ILE A 109 17.35 -13.40 -4.17
CA ILE A 109 16.05 -13.11 -4.78
C ILE A 109 16.03 -11.69 -5.36
N ASP A 110 16.51 -10.71 -4.60
CA ASP A 110 16.63 -9.31 -5.04
C ASP A 110 17.56 -9.15 -6.25
N THR A 111 18.74 -9.76 -6.20
CA THR A 111 19.72 -9.72 -7.29
C THR A 111 19.13 -10.33 -8.57
N THR A 112 18.51 -11.50 -8.45
CA THR A 112 17.88 -12.20 -9.57
C THR A 112 16.72 -11.38 -10.14
N ALA A 113 15.87 -10.85 -9.27
CA ALA A 113 14.74 -10.03 -9.69
C ALA A 113 15.21 -8.79 -10.47
N ASN A 114 16.22 -8.07 -9.96
CA ASN A 114 16.81 -6.91 -10.64
C ASN A 114 17.40 -7.23 -12.01
N GLN A 115 17.97 -8.43 -12.22
CA GLN A 115 18.48 -8.86 -13.52
C GLN A 115 17.38 -9.10 -14.57
N HIS A 116 16.17 -9.44 -14.12
CA HIS A 116 15.03 -9.77 -14.98
C HIS A 116 14.03 -8.62 -15.16
N LEU A 117 14.24 -7.49 -14.48
CA LEU A 117 13.47 -6.27 -14.69
C LEU A 117 13.92 -5.51 -15.95
N PRO A 118 13.00 -4.84 -16.68
CA PRO A 118 11.55 -4.80 -16.45
C PRO A 118 10.83 -6.04 -17.03
N CYS A 119 9.88 -6.60 -16.29
CA CYS A 119 8.97 -7.64 -16.78
C CYS A 119 7.62 -7.61 -16.03
N SER A 120 6.61 -8.32 -16.57
CA SER A 120 5.30 -8.40 -15.90
C SER A 120 5.42 -9.14 -14.55
N PRO A 121 4.54 -8.83 -13.57
CA PRO A 121 4.52 -9.51 -12.28
C PRO A 121 4.49 -11.04 -12.41
N GLU A 122 3.71 -11.56 -13.34
CA GLU A 122 3.56 -13.00 -13.57
C GLU A 122 4.84 -13.63 -14.11
N ARG A 123 5.57 -12.91 -14.97
CA ARG A 123 6.85 -13.37 -15.53
C ARG A 123 7.95 -13.33 -14.48
N LEU A 124 7.99 -12.26 -13.68
CA LEU A 124 8.94 -12.15 -12.56
C LEU A 124 8.69 -13.26 -11.54
N GLU A 125 7.42 -13.55 -11.22
CA GLU A 125 7.04 -14.63 -10.31
C GLU A 125 7.39 -16.03 -10.83
N ALA A 126 7.35 -16.23 -12.15
CA ALA A 126 7.77 -17.48 -12.77
C ALA A 126 9.29 -17.66 -12.70
N VAL A 127 10.05 -16.60 -12.97
CA VAL A 127 11.51 -16.58 -12.92
C VAL A 127 12.02 -16.79 -11.49
N LEU A 128 11.41 -16.12 -10.51
CA LEU A 128 11.81 -16.22 -9.11
C LEU A 128 11.26 -17.47 -8.41
N ARG A 129 10.39 -18.25 -9.09
CA ARG A 129 9.76 -19.43 -8.49
C ARG A 129 10.74 -20.41 -7.83
N PRO A 130 11.90 -20.74 -8.44
CA PRO A 130 12.88 -21.61 -7.81
C PRO A 130 13.45 -21.05 -6.50
N LEU A 131 13.58 -19.72 -6.39
CA LEU A 131 14.13 -19.05 -5.21
C LEU A 131 13.06 -18.78 -4.14
N LEU A 132 11.82 -18.54 -4.55
CA LEU A 132 10.67 -18.35 -3.66
C LEU A 132 10.23 -19.66 -3.02
N GLY A 133 10.27 -20.75 -3.77
CA GLY A 133 9.70 -22.04 -3.37
C GLY A 133 8.18 -22.11 -3.52
N ASP A 134 7.59 -23.18 -2.99
CA ASP A 134 6.16 -23.45 -3.12
C ASP A 134 5.31 -22.65 -2.13
N GLY A 135 4.40 -21.83 -2.67
CA GLY A 135 3.44 -21.06 -1.88
C GLY A 135 3.63 -19.54 -1.94
N PRO A 136 4.75 -18.98 -1.45
CA PRO A 136 4.89 -17.54 -1.28
C PRO A 136 4.92 -16.83 -2.63
N THR A 137 4.24 -15.68 -2.66
CA THR A 137 4.37 -14.69 -3.73
C THR A 137 5.61 -13.83 -3.49
N ILE A 138 5.99 -13.02 -4.49
CA ILE A 138 7.06 -12.02 -4.31
C ILE A 138 6.71 -11.06 -3.16
N GLU A 139 5.44 -10.65 -3.05
CA GLU A 139 4.96 -9.75 -1.99
C GLU A 139 5.09 -10.40 -0.60
N ASP A 140 4.79 -11.69 -0.49
CA ASP A 140 4.91 -12.43 0.77
C ASP A 140 6.38 -12.51 1.23
N ALA A 141 7.28 -12.83 0.31
CA ALA A 141 8.72 -12.86 0.55
C ALA A 141 9.25 -11.48 0.96
N TRP A 142 8.80 -10.42 0.29
CA TRP A 142 9.15 -9.04 0.62
C TRP A 142 8.70 -8.64 2.02
N ARG A 143 7.41 -8.90 2.34
CA ARG A 143 6.85 -8.60 3.66
C ARG A 143 7.60 -9.33 4.76
N PHE A 144 7.99 -10.59 4.54
CA PHE A 144 8.80 -11.35 5.49
C PHE A 144 10.18 -10.74 5.71
N ALA A 145 10.89 -10.43 4.62
CA ALA A 145 12.24 -9.86 4.68
C ALA A 145 12.28 -8.54 5.44
N ARG A 146 11.31 -7.65 5.18
CA ARG A 146 11.15 -6.39 5.91
C ARG A 146 10.80 -6.61 7.38
N ASP A 147 9.89 -7.54 7.67
CA ASP A 147 9.37 -7.69 9.03
C ASP A 147 10.37 -8.41 9.98
N TYR A 148 11.28 -9.25 9.45
CA TYR A 148 12.13 -10.17 10.25
C TYR A 148 13.63 -10.21 9.91
N LEU A 149 14.04 -9.85 8.69
CA LEU A 149 15.44 -9.90 8.28
C LEU A 149 16.09 -8.51 8.20
N ASP A 150 15.31 -7.45 8.46
CA ASP A 150 15.69 -6.03 8.27
C ASP A 150 16.33 -5.78 6.88
N ALA A 151 15.96 -6.62 5.91
CA ALA A 151 16.48 -6.60 4.57
C ALA A 151 15.47 -5.87 3.68
N HIS A 152 15.87 -4.71 3.18
CA HIS A 152 15.13 -3.98 2.15
C HIS A 152 15.36 -4.64 0.80
N LEU A 153 14.62 -5.72 0.54
CA LEU A 153 14.55 -6.28 -0.81
C LEU A 153 13.62 -5.42 -1.65
N ILE A 154 13.89 -5.37 -2.95
CA ILE A 154 13.31 -4.55 -4.03
C ILE A 154 12.08 -3.72 -3.65
N THR A 155 12.25 -2.42 -3.88
CA THR A 155 11.28 -1.37 -4.22
C THR A 155 10.30 -1.80 -5.33
N LEU A 156 9.42 -2.78 -5.05
CA LEU A 156 8.44 -3.33 -6.00
C LEU A 156 7.38 -2.32 -6.44
N GLU A 157 7.27 -1.19 -5.75
CA GLU A 157 6.35 -0.09 -6.09
C GLU A 157 6.67 0.56 -7.45
N ALA A 158 7.90 0.40 -7.94
CA ALA A 158 8.41 1.06 -9.14
C ALA A 158 8.30 0.26 -10.44
N HIS A 159 8.38 -1.07 -10.34
CA HIS A 159 8.84 -1.90 -11.47
C HIS A 159 7.76 -2.81 -12.08
N LEU A 160 6.67 -3.06 -11.36
CA LEU A 160 5.61 -4.00 -11.77
C LEU A 160 4.69 -3.45 -12.87
N PHE A 161 4.89 -2.20 -13.31
CA PHE A 161 4.02 -1.52 -14.28
C PHE A 161 4.71 -1.15 -15.60
N SER A 162 5.94 -1.60 -15.86
CA SER A 162 6.62 -1.32 -17.13
C SER A 162 6.19 -2.30 -18.23
N ALA A 163 5.45 -1.80 -19.22
CA ALA A 163 5.33 -2.43 -20.54
C ALA A 163 6.70 -2.41 -21.27
N PRO A 164 6.94 -3.29 -22.25
CA PRO A 164 8.28 -3.42 -22.83
C PRO A 164 8.63 -2.26 -23.78
N ASP A 165 9.92 -1.91 -23.75
CA ASP A 165 10.75 -1.38 -24.85
C ASP A 165 10.82 0.16 -25.05
N ARG A 166 11.89 0.83 -24.55
CA ARG A 166 13.10 1.29 -25.30
C ARG A 166 13.83 2.45 -24.58
N SER A 167 15.16 2.29 -24.44
CA SER A 167 16.20 3.32 -24.15
C SER A 167 16.58 3.56 -22.68
N ARG A 168 17.61 2.82 -22.22
CA ARG A 168 18.15 2.73 -20.83
C ARG A 168 18.62 4.02 -20.13
N ALA A 169 18.68 5.19 -20.77
CA ALA A 169 18.95 6.48 -20.10
C ALA A 169 17.75 7.44 -20.10
N GLY A 170 16.82 7.27 -21.05
CA GLY A 170 15.49 7.89 -20.99
C GLY A 170 14.57 7.15 -20.01
N ASP A 171 14.81 5.85 -19.83
CA ASP A 171 14.06 4.96 -18.94
C ASP A 171 14.15 5.38 -17.47
N GLU A 172 15.34 5.69 -16.96
CA GLU A 172 15.51 6.02 -15.54
C GLU A 172 14.79 7.34 -15.17
N ARG A 173 14.92 8.38 -16.01
CA ARG A 173 14.21 9.65 -15.80
C ARG A 173 12.71 9.51 -15.91
N THR A 174 12.24 8.77 -16.92
CA THR A 174 10.80 8.48 -17.10
C THR A 174 10.26 7.76 -15.87
N ARG A 175 10.99 6.75 -15.41
CA ARG A 175 10.65 5.98 -14.22
C ARG A 175 10.63 6.86 -12.97
N THR A 176 11.65 7.67 -12.72
CA THR A 176 11.68 8.60 -11.58
C THR A 176 10.50 9.56 -11.60
N VAL A 177 10.16 10.15 -12.77
CA VAL A 177 8.99 11.02 -12.91
C VAL A 177 7.70 10.27 -12.61
N HIS A 178 7.54 9.04 -13.09
CA HIS A 178 6.36 8.22 -12.83
C HIS A 178 6.24 7.81 -11.36
N GLU A 179 7.35 7.40 -10.73
CA GLU A 179 7.41 7.08 -9.30
C GLU A 179 7.02 8.29 -8.44
N MET A 180 7.59 9.46 -8.73
CA MET A 180 7.26 10.70 -8.02
C MET A 180 5.79 11.09 -8.21
N ALA A 181 5.28 11.01 -9.45
CA ALA A 181 3.87 11.26 -9.74
C ALA A 181 2.97 10.27 -9.00
N GLN A 182 3.33 8.99 -8.97
CA GLN A 182 2.57 7.94 -8.29
C GLN A 182 2.60 8.13 -6.76
N ALA A 183 3.73 8.53 -6.19
CA ALA A 183 3.85 8.87 -4.77
C ALA A 183 2.92 10.04 -4.41
N MET A 184 2.91 11.11 -5.22
CA MET A 184 1.98 12.22 -5.05
C MET A 184 0.52 11.78 -5.17
N ILE A 185 0.16 11.03 -6.21
CA ILE A 185 -1.21 10.53 -6.42
C ILE A 185 -1.64 9.62 -5.26
N SER A 186 -0.74 8.79 -4.75
CA SER A 186 -1.00 7.92 -3.60
C SER A 186 -1.13 8.71 -2.29
N ALA A 187 -0.44 9.84 -2.16
CA ALA A 187 -0.54 10.72 -0.99
C ALA A 187 -1.83 11.56 -0.99
N VAL A 188 -2.12 12.25 -2.10
CA VAL A 188 -3.17 13.29 -2.15
C VAL A 188 -4.25 13.08 -3.21
N GLY A 189 -4.13 12.05 -4.05
CA GLY A 189 -5.13 11.66 -5.05
C GLY A 189 -4.90 12.18 -6.46
N ALA A 190 -3.99 13.15 -6.63
CA ALA A 190 -3.58 13.73 -7.91
C ALA A 190 -2.12 14.21 -7.84
N ALA A 191 -1.48 14.38 -8.99
CA ALA A 191 -0.15 14.97 -9.11
C ALA A 191 -0.21 16.34 -9.81
N HIS A 192 0.80 17.16 -9.54
CA HIS A 192 0.95 18.50 -10.12
C HIS A 192 2.28 18.61 -10.86
N VAL A 193 2.23 18.88 -12.16
CA VAL A 193 3.42 18.89 -13.04
C VAL A 193 4.51 19.82 -12.53
N ARG A 194 4.14 21.03 -12.07
CA ARG A 194 5.14 21.99 -11.58
C ARG A 194 5.92 21.47 -10.38
N VAL A 195 5.29 20.71 -9.49
CA VAL A 195 5.97 20.14 -8.32
C VAL A 195 7.01 19.10 -8.76
N LEU A 196 6.67 18.29 -9.77
CA LEU A 196 7.63 17.35 -10.36
C LEU A 196 8.80 18.06 -11.04
N MET A 197 8.54 19.20 -11.70
CA MET A 197 9.58 20.03 -12.30
C MET A 197 10.49 20.65 -11.25
N ASP A 198 9.93 21.21 -10.17
CA ASP A 198 10.70 21.81 -9.07
C ASP A 198 11.59 20.74 -8.41
N TYR A 199 11.07 19.53 -8.21
CA TYR A 199 11.82 18.41 -7.65
C TYR A 199 12.94 17.92 -8.59
N ALA A 200 12.72 17.92 -9.91
CA ALA A 200 13.77 17.63 -10.88
C ALA A 200 14.90 18.68 -10.86
N VAL A 201 14.57 19.96 -10.63
CA VAL A 201 15.58 21.02 -10.42
C VAL A 201 16.41 20.72 -9.17
N GLU A 202 15.78 20.33 -8.07
CA GLU A 202 16.48 19.96 -6.83
C GLU A 202 17.41 18.76 -7.01
N LEU A 203 17.04 17.81 -7.87
CA LEU A 203 17.87 16.66 -8.26
C LEU A 203 18.99 17.01 -9.26
N GLY A 204 19.11 18.28 -9.66
CA GLY A 204 20.16 18.75 -10.56
C GLY A 204 19.94 18.35 -12.02
N TRP A 205 18.70 18.16 -12.46
CA TRP A 205 18.40 17.79 -13.84
C TRP A 205 18.62 18.97 -14.80
N GLU A 206 19.07 18.65 -16.02
CA GLU A 206 19.23 19.62 -17.10
C GLU A 206 17.90 20.24 -17.54
N LEU A 207 17.94 21.48 -18.03
CA LEU A 207 16.74 22.25 -18.41
C LEU A 207 15.86 21.52 -19.44
N ASP A 208 16.46 20.82 -20.39
CA ASP A 208 15.72 20.08 -21.41
C ASP A 208 15.02 18.84 -20.83
N ALA A 209 15.63 18.19 -19.83
CA ALA A 209 14.99 17.09 -19.11
C ALA A 209 13.80 17.59 -18.27
N ILE A 210 13.93 18.77 -17.65
CA ILE A 210 12.83 19.41 -16.90
C ILE A 210 11.65 19.76 -17.83
N LYS A 211 11.93 20.30 -19.03
CA LYS A 211 10.89 20.58 -20.03
C LYS A 211 10.17 19.33 -20.50
N ALA A 212 10.87 18.19 -20.58
CA ALA A 212 10.31 16.92 -21.02
C ALA A 212 9.35 16.27 -20.00
N ILE A 213 9.34 16.68 -18.72
CA ILE A 213 8.52 16.07 -17.65
C ILE A 213 7.04 16.01 -18.03
N ARG A 214 6.52 17.07 -18.66
CA ARG A 214 5.12 17.12 -19.12
C ARG A 214 4.81 16.01 -20.12
N ASP A 215 5.72 15.70 -21.01
CA ASP A 215 5.54 14.64 -22.00
C ASP A 215 5.72 13.27 -21.35
N LEU A 216 6.67 13.15 -20.41
CA LEU A 216 6.93 11.93 -19.66
C LEU A 216 5.73 11.50 -18.81
N VAL A 217 5.06 12.41 -18.09
CA VAL A 217 3.88 12.02 -17.29
C VAL A 217 2.73 11.49 -18.16
N GLN A 218 2.61 11.97 -19.39
CA GLN A 218 1.56 11.55 -20.33
C GLN A 218 1.75 10.13 -20.85
N THR A 219 2.95 9.55 -20.73
CA THR A 219 3.19 8.15 -21.11
C THR A 219 2.71 7.15 -20.07
N GLY A 220 2.34 7.62 -18.87
CA GLY A 220 1.83 6.77 -17.79
C GLY A 220 0.49 6.12 -18.16
N HIS A 221 0.35 4.83 -17.87
CA HIS A 221 -0.90 4.11 -18.13
C HIS A 221 -2.06 4.72 -17.34
N GLY A 222 -3.18 4.98 -18.02
CA GLY A 222 -4.37 5.59 -17.39
C GLY A 222 -4.23 7.10 -17.14
N PHE A 223 -3.22 7.74 -17.71
CA PHE A 223 -3.03 9.18 -17.62
C PHE A 223 -4.28 9.95 -18.08
N GLU A 224 -4.72 10.89 -17.24
CA GLU A 224 -5.75 11.86 -17.60
C GLU A 224 -5.46 13.21 -16.96
N TRP A 225 -5.67 14.28 -17.72
CA TRP A 225 -5.69 15.65 -17.20
C TRP A 225 -6.95 15.90 -16.38
N LEU A 226 -6.76 16.54 -15.22
CA LEU A 226 -7.83 16.89 -14.27
C LEU A 226 -8.18 18.39 -14.28
N ASP A 227 -7.36 19.22 -14.95
CA ASP A 227 -7.70 20.62 -15.18
C ASP A 227 -8.86 20.79 -16.14
N ARG A 228 -9.50 21.96 -16.06
CA ARG A 228 -10.49 22.37 -17.05
C ARG A 228 -9.83 22.49 -18.42
N PRO A 229 -10.47 22.02 -19.51
CA PRO A 229 -9.93 22.12 -20.87
C PRO A 229 -9.62 23.55 -21.30
N GLU A 230 -10.32 24.53 -20.72
CA GLU A 230 -10.19 25.96 -21.02
C GLU A 230 -8.92 26.61 -20.42
N ARG A 231 -8.18 25.91 -19.55
CA ARG A 231 -6.93 26.44 -18.99
C ARG A 231 -5.80 26.30 -20.00
N ALA A 232 -5.09 27.41 -20.22
CA ALA A 232 -3.96 27.50 -21.15
C ALA A 232 -2.82 26.51 -20.83
N ALA A 233 -2.66 26.13 -19.56
CA ALA A 233 -1.73 25.09 -19.13
C ALA A 233 -2.46 24.12 -18.20
N GLN A 234 -2.59 22.86 -18.63
CA GLN A 234 -3.00 21.77 -17.76
C GLN A 234 -1.81 21.41 -16.85
N GLU A 235 -2.03 21.28 -15.56
CA GLU A 235 -1.00 21.08 -14.53
C GLU A 235 -1.33 19.92 -13.58
N TRP A 236 -2.61 19.62 -13.38
CA TRP A 236 -3.11 18.55 -12.51
C TRP A 236 -3.48 17.32 -13.33
N PHE A 237 -3.01 16.17 -12.89
CA PHE A 237 -3.29 14.90 -13.55
C PHE A 237 -3.34 13.74 -12.55
N TRP A 238 -3.80 12.59 -13.04
CA TRP A 238 -3.72 11.31 -12.33
C TRP A 238 -3.56 10.16 -13.33
N TYR A 239 -3.41 8.94 -12.82
CA TYR A 239 -3.34 7.70 -13.62
C TYR A 239 -4.63 6.86 -13.54
N GLY A 240 -5.78 7.54 -13.42
CA GLY A 240 -7.10 6.94 -13.48
C GLY A 240 -7.51 6.15 -12.22
N GLU A 241 -8.73 5.58 -12.28
CA GLU A 241 -9.36 4.83 -11.18
C GLU A 241 -8.67 3.48 -10.88
N SER A 242 -7.93 2.93 -11.84
CA SER A 242 -7.19 1.67 -11.71
C SER A 242 -6.02 1.72 -10.72
N ALA A 243 -5.62 2.91 -10.25
CA ALA A 243 -4.76 3.04 -9.10
C ALA A 243 -5.53 2.57 -7.85
N ARG A 244 -5.51 1.26 -7.58
CA ARG A 244 -6.26 0.54 -6.52
C ARG A 244 -6.07 1.11 -5.09
N HIS A 245 -5.23 2.12 -4.92
CA HIS A 245 -4.90 2.78 -3.67
C HIS A 245 -5.10 4.31 -3.65
N ASN A 246 -5.80 4.88 -4.64
CA ASN A 246 -6.07 6.32 -4.66
C ASN A 246 -6.83 6.72 -3.37
N PRO A 247 -6.27 7.63 -2.55
CA PRO A 247 -6.86 8.03 -1.27
C PRO A 247 -8.26 8.62 -1.44
N VAL A 248 -8.50 9.36 -2.52
CA VAL A 248 -9.81 9.96 -2.80
C VAL A 248 -10.84 8.85 -3.01
N THR A 249 -10.53 7.88 -3.88
CA THR A 249 -11.40 6.70 -4.10
C THR A 249 -11.67 5.95 -2.80
N GLN A 250 -10.64 5.67 -1.99
CA GLN A 250 -10.80 4.94 -0.73
C GLN A 250 -11.65 5.70 0.30
N ALA A 251 -11.36 6.99 0.52
CA ALA A 251 -12.13 7.81 1.46
C ALA A 251 -13.62 7.83 1.09
N LEU A 252 -13.91 7.96 -0.21
CA LEU A 252 -15.28 8.08 -0.70
C LEU A 252 -16.02 6.76 -0.68
N ARG A 253 -15.38 5.62 -0.99
CA ARG A 253 -16.01 4.30 -0.83
C ARG A 253 -16.44 4.07 0.61
N ARG A 254 -15.59 4.43 1.59
CA ARG A 254 -15.92 4.36 3.02
C ARG A 254 -17.08 5.25 3.43
N VAL A 255 -17.13 6.50 2.95
CA VAL A 255 -18.28 7.38 3.20
C VAL A 255 -19.54 6.84 2.53
N CYS A 256 -19.44 6.36 1.28
CA CYS A 256 -20.57 5.83 0.53
C CYS A 256 -21.16 4.55 1.12
N SER A 257 -20.36 3.72 1.80
CA SER A 257 -20.87 2.50 2.43
C SER A 257 -21.76 2.80 3.62
N ILE A 258 -21.49 3.90 4.33
CA ILE A 258 -22.29 4.30 5.50
C ILE A 258 -23.37 5.34 5.21
N ALA A 259 -23.25 6.07 4.11
CA ALA A 259 -24.15 7.19 3.81
C ALA A 259 -25.58 6.69 3.57
N ASP A 260 -26.55 7.35 4.21
CA ASP A 260 -27.99 7.02 4.09
C ASP A 260 -28.69 7.87 3.02
N SER A 261 -28.00 8.88 2.49
CA SER A 261 -28.53 9.82 1.52
C SER A 261 -27.39 10.43 0.68
N PRO A 262 -27.71 11.05 -0.48
CA PRO A 262 -26.69 11.72 -1.28
C PRO A 262 -25.94 12.77 -0.47
N PHE A 263 -24.61 12.74 -0.51
CA PHE A 263 -23.75 13.65 0.25
C PHE A 263 -23.21 14.79 -0.61
N SER A 264 -22.85 15.90 0.05
CA SER A 264 -22.35 17.10 -0.62
C SER A 264 -20.86 17.02 -0.97
N LEU A 265 -20.40 17.96 -1.81
CA LEU A 265 -18.97 18.12 -2.09
C LEU A 265 -18.17 18.38 -0.80
N ASP A 266 -18.71 19.14 0.16
CA ASP A 266 -18.02 19.43 1.42
C ASP A 266 -17.80 18.17 2.25
N VAL A 267 -18.76 17.24 2.23
CA VAL A 267 -18.62 15.94 2.88
C VAL A 267 -17.49 15.14 2.22
N ALA A 268 -17.44 15.14 0.88
CA ALA A 268 -16.40 14.49 0.10
C ALA A 268 -15.01 15.07 0.42
N LEU A 269 -14.87 16.40 0.35
CA LEU A 269 -13.61 17.11 0.61
C LEU A 269 -13.11 16.87 2.03
N GLY A 270 -13.99 16.95 3.03
CA GLY A 270 -13.60 16.70 4.42
C GLY A 270 -13.20 15.25 4.70
N ALA A 271 -13.75 14.28 3.95
CA ALA A 271 -13.33 12.89 4.05
C ALA A 271 -11.94 12.66 3.43
N VAL A 272 -11.68 13.27 2.27
CA VAL A 272 -10.37 13.25 1.60
C VAL A 272 -9.30 13.90 2.48
N GLU A 273 -9.62 15.04 3.08
CA GLU A 273 -8.71 15.76 3.98
C GLU A 273 -8.32 14.91 5.19
N ARG A 274 -9.29 14.28 5.86
CA ARG A 274 -9.04 13.37 7.00
C ARG A 274 -8.12 12.21 6.63
N LEU A 275 -8.33 11.59 5.46
CA LEU A 275 -7.46 10.51 5.00
C LEU A 275 -6.05 11.01 4.68
N ARG A 276 -5.91 12.23 4.14
CA ARG A 276 -4.61 12.87 3.94
C ARG A 276 -3.89 13.09 5.28
N GLU A 277 -4.60 13.48 6.34
CA GLU A 277 -4.03 13.58 7.69
C GLU A 277 -3.59 12.24 8.31
N LEU A 278 -4.17 11.11 7.85
CA LEU A 278 -3.69 9.77 8.21
C LEU A 278 -2.37 9.43 7.52
N ARG A 279 -2.24 9.83 6.25
CA ARG A 279 -1.14 9.39 5.38
C ARG A 279 0.09 10.26 5.48
N LEU A 280 -0.07 11.56 5.74
CA LEU A 280 1.02 12.52 5.76
C LEU A 280 1.33 12.98 7.20
N SER A 281 2.62 13.01 7.52
CA SER A 281 3.13 13.67 8.72
C SER A 281 2.81 15.17 8.72
N ARG A 282 3.01 15.84 9.86
CA ARG A 282 2.80 17.29 9.94
C ARG A 282 3.73 18.05 8.98
N GLU A 283 4.97 17.59 8.84
CA GLU A 283 5.98 18.21 7.97
C GLU A 283 5.62 18.04 6.50
N GLU A 284 5.26 16.82 6.08
CA GLU A 284 4.83 16.54 4.71
C GLU A 284 3.55 17.31 4.33
N ARG A 285 2.63 17.53 5.27
CA ARG A 285 1.43 18.34 5.02
C ARG A 285 1.73 19.81 4.76
N CYS A 286 2.81 20.34 5.32
CA CYS A 286 3.28 21.70 5.13
C CYS A 286 4.27 21.82 3.96
N SER A 287 4.74 20.70 3.41
CA SER A 287 5.67 20.65 2.29
C SER A 287 4.97 20.98 0.97
N MET A 288 5.70 21.64 0.07
CA MET A 288 5.26 21.87 -1.32
C MET A 288 5.25 20.58 -2.16
N GLN A 289 5.83 19.49 -1.65
CA GLN A 289 5.89 18.18 -2.32
C GLN A 289 4.51 17.52 -2.48
N TYR A 290 3.56 17.80 -1.57
CA TYR A 290 2.23 17.20 -1.57
C TYR A 290 1.13 18.27 -1.56
N PRO A 291 0.96 19.01 -2.67
CA PRO A 291 0.00 20.10 -2.75
C PRO A 291 -1.42 19.56 -2.58
N VAL A 292 -2.27 20.32 -1.88
CA VAL A 292 -3.69 19.97 -1.75
C VAL A 292 -4.37 20.17 -3.09
N PRO A 293 -5.03 19.15 -3.67
CA PRO A 293 -5.79 19.32 -4.90
C PRO A 293 -6.89 20.37 -4.71
N PRO A 294 -6.98 21.37 -5.60
CA PRO A 294 -8.09 22.32 -5.58
C PRO A 294 -9.44 21.63 -5.73
N ALA A 295 -10.51 22.26 -5.22
CA ALA A 295 -11.85 21.69 -5.28
C ALA A 295 -12.29 21.29 -6.69
N PHE A 296 -11.91 22.04 -7.73
CA PHE A 296 -12.26 21.70 -9.11
C PHE A 296 -11.60 20.39 -9.57
N VAL A 297 -10.37 20.10 -9.15
CA VAL A 297 -9.66 18.84 -9.44
C VAL A 297 -10.40 17.69 -8.78
N THR A 298 -10.75 17.86 -7.50
CA THR A 298 -11.51 16.84 -6.77
C THR A 298 -12.89 16.59 -7.41
N ILE A 299 -13.59 17.63 -7.86
CA ILE A 299 -14.87 17.48 -8.59
C ILE A 299 -14.68 16.64 -9.86
N VAL A 300 -13.61 16.88 -10.62
CA VAL A 300 -13.31 16.11 -11.83
C VAL A 300 -13.02 14.66 -11.46
N ILE A 301 -12.17 14.40 -10.46
CA ILE A 301 -11.93 13.03 -9.95
C ILE A 301 -13.25 12.35 -9.59
N LEU A 302 -14.10 13.01 -8.80
CA LEU A 302 -15.40 12.48 -8.39
C LEU A 302 -16.28 12.09 -9.58
N SER A 303 -16.25 12.87 -10.66
CA SER A 303 -17.02 12.61 -11.88
C SER A 303 -16.51 11.40 -12.70
N ARG A 304 -15.25 10.98 -12.47
CA ARG A 304 -14.62 9.84 -13.16
C ARG A 304 -14.79 8.51 -12.42
N LEU A 305 -15.16 8.54 -11.14
CA LEU A 305 -15.33 7.33 -10.33
C LEU A 305 -16.57 6.55 -10.75
N LYS A 306 -16.38 5.37 -11.33
CA LYS A 306 -17.48 4.56 -11.91
C LYS A 306 -18.49 4.08 -10.89
N PHE A 307 -18.09 3.96 -9.62
CA PHE A 307 -18.98 3.56 -8.55
C PHE A 307 -19.85 4.72 -8.02
N LEU A 308 -19.62 5.97 -8.43
CA LEU A 308 -20.39 7.13 -8.02
C LEU A 308 -21.36 7.57 -9.10
N ALA A 309 -22.58 7.88 -8.68
CA ALA A 309 -23.58 8.58 -9.45
C ALA A 309 -23.85 9.97 -8.85
N GLY A 310 -24.24 10.90 -9.71
CA GLY A 310 -24.61 12.25 -9.32
C GLY A 310 -23.82 13.32 -10.04
N SER A 311 -24.22 14.56 -9.87
CA SER A 311 -23.53 15.73 -10.40
C SER A 311 -23.72 16.90 -9.44
N HIS A 312 -22.84 17.91 -9.53
CA HIS A 312 -23.03 19.20 -8.87
C HIS A 312 -23.26 19.12 -7.34
N GLY A 313 -22.38 18.41 -6.63
CA GLY A 313 -22.40 18.42 -5.16
C GLY A 313 -23.51 17.58 -4.54
N ARG A 314 -24.04 16.57 -5.24
CA ARG A 314 -24.85 15.50 -4.65
C ARG A 314 -24.39 14.16 -5.20
N TYR A 315 -23.58 13.46 -4.43
CA TYR A 315 -22.97 12.19 -4.80
C TYR A 315 -23.60 11.04 -4.04
N ARG A 316 -23.76 9.90 -4.70
CA ARG A 316 -24.21 8.64 -4.09
C ARG A 316 -23.57 7.46 -4.81
N PRO A 317 -23.42 6.30 -4.17
CA PRO A 317 -22.94 5.13 -4.88
C PRO A 317 -23.99 4.64 -5.91
N VAL A 318 -23.52 4.16 -7.06
CA VAL A 318 -24.35 3.53 -8.11
C VAL A 318 -24.99 2.24 -7.57
N THR A 319 -24.19 1.45 -6.87
CA THR A 319 -24.60 0.22 -6.19
C THR A 319 -24.33 0.37 -4.71
N ARG A 320 -25.26 -0.06 -3.86
CA ARG A 320 -25.06 -0.02 -2.41
C ARG A 320 -23.78 -0.75 -2.03
N LEU A 321 -22.89 -0.05 -1.34
CA LEU A 321 -21.66 -0.61 -0.80
C LEU A 321 -21.91 -1.13 0.62
N ASP A 322 -21.23 -2.20 0.99
CA ASP A 322 -21.37 -2.82 2.31
C ASP A 322 -20.29 -2.31 3.28
N PRO A 323 -20.67 -1.66 4.40
CA PRO A 323 -19.74 -1.22 5.44
C PRO A 323 -18.77 -2.28 5.92
N GLU A 324 -19.19 -3.56 5.99
CA GLU A 324 -18.31 -4.64 6.47
C GLU A 324 -17.13 -4.89 5.54
N THR A 325 -17.31 -4.66 4.24
CA THR A 325 -16.28 -4.88 3.22
C THR A 325 -15.43 -3.63 2.93
N GLU A 326 -15.99 -2.44 3.10
CA GLU A 326 -15.33 -1.18 2.74
C GLU A 326 -14.56 -0.54 3.89
N LEU A 327 -15.00 -0.76 5.14
CA LEU A 327 -14.39 -0.17 6.33
C LEU A 327 -13.31 -1.09 6.90
N THR A 328 -12.30 -0.50 7.54
CA THR A 328 -11.40 -1.30 8.39
C THR A 328 -12.17 -1.87 9.59
N ALA A 329 -11.70 -2.97 10.17
CA ALA A 329 -12.37 -3.60 11.32
C ALA A 329 -12.63 -2.65 12.50
N HIS A 330 -11.73 -1.68 12.73
CA HIS A 330 -11.92 -0.68 13.77
C HIS A 330 -12.90 0.42 13.37
N GLU A 331 -12.89 0.86 12.11
CA GLU A 331 -13.90 1.80 11.59
C GLU A 331 -15.29 1.18 11.60
N HIS A 332 -15.41 -0.09 11.23
CA HIS A 332 -16.68 -0.81 11.28
C HIS A 332 -17.23 -0.90 12.71
N ARG A 333 -16.38 -1.24 13.70
CA ARG A 333 -16.76 -1.22 15.12
C ARG A 333 -17.22 0.17 15.58
N LEU A 334 -16.48 1.22 15.22
CA LEU A 334 -16.83 2.60 15.53
C LEU A 334 -18.16 3.00 14.88
N PHE A 335 -18.36 2.66 13.61
CA PHE A 335 -19.60 2.89 12.87
C PHE A 335 -20.80 2.23 13.56
N MET A 336 -20.66 0.96 13.94
CA MET A 336 -21.73 0.23 14.63
C MET A 336 -22.06 0.80 16.02
N ALA A 337 -21.06 1.30 16.75
CA ALA A 337 -21.27 2.01 18.01
C ALA A 337 -22.04 3.32 17.80
N LEU A 338 -21.64 4.12 16.80
CA LEU A 338 -22.35 5.35 16.42
C LEU A 338 -23.79 5.05 16.00
N LEU A 339 -24.06 4.00 15.20
CA LEU A 339 -25.44 3.64 14.85
C LEU A 339 -26.32 3.32 16.07
N ARG A 340 -25.76 2.69 17.12
CA ARG A 340 -26.50 2.35 18.35
C ARG A 340 -26.82 3.56 19.21
N HIS A 341 -25.87 4.48 19.35
CA HIS A 341 -26.02 5.68 20.17
C HIS A 341 -26.70 6.85 19.44
N GLY A 342 -26.77 6.78 18.12
CA GLY A 342 -27.23 7.85 17.24
C GLY A 342 -26.07 8.45 16.43
N PRO A 343 -26.34 9.08 15.27
CA PRO A 343 -25.32 9.51 14.32
C PRO A 343 -24.33 10.58 14.85
N SER A 344 -24.50 11.04 16.09
CA SER A 344 -23.58 11.93 16.81
C SER A 344 -23.45 11.51 18.28
N VAL A 345 -22.21 11.38 18.77
CA VAL A 345 -21.91 10.82 20.09
C VAL A 345 -20.70 11.52 20.74
N THR A 346 -20.72 11.58 22.07
CA THR A 346 -19.64 12.15 22.89
C THR A 346 -18.53 11.12 23.18
N TRP A 347 -17.39 11.61 23.66
CA TRP A 347 -16.25 10.76 24.03
C TRP A 347 -16.63 9.76 25.11
N ASN A 348 -17.35 10.23 26.13
CA ASN A 348 -17.70 9.40 27.29
C ASN A 348 -18.57 8.21 26.86
N ALA A 349 -19.51 8.41 25.94
CA ALA A 349 -20.34 7.33 25.44
C ALA A 349 -19.51 6.33 24.60
N LEU A 350 -18.73 6.82 23.63
CA LEU A 350 -17.88 5.96 22.80
C LEU A 350 -16.82 5.21 23.60
N ALA A 351 -16.16 5.84 24.58
CA ALA A 351 -15.17 5.21 25.44
C ALA A 351 -15.82 4.16 26.36
N SER A 352 -17.00 4.46 26.94
CA SER A 352 -17.72 3.50 27.79
C SER A 352 -18.16 2.24 27.06
N GLU A 353 -18.39 2.33 25.76
CA GLU A 353 -18.74 1.20 24.91
C GLU A 353 -17.49 0.53 24.33
N LEU A 354 -16.63 1.26 23.61
CA LEU A 354 -15.57 0.65 22.81
C LEU A 354 -14.30 0.37 23.61
N VAL A 355 -13.90 1.28 24.51
CA VAL A 355 -12.66 1.16 25.29
C VAL A 355 -12.88 0.26 26.49
N ARG A 356 -13.94 0.50 27.26
CA ARG A 356 -14.22 -0.26 28.49
C ARG A 356 -14.53 -1.74 28.22
N THR A 357 -15.14 -2.07 27.08
CA THR A 357 -15.37 -3.48 26.70
C THR A 357 -14.17 -4.10 25.97
N GLY A 358 -13.05 -3.36 25.81
CA GLY A 358 -11.83 -3.85 25.15
C GLY A 358 -11.97 -4.08 23.64
N GLN A 359 -12.98 -3.48 22.98
CA GLN A 359 -13.15 -3.62 21.53
C GLN A 359 -12.14 -2.78 20.74
N ILE A 360 -11.79 -1.60 21.25
CA ILE A 360 -10.80 -0.68 20.66
C ILE A 360 -9.98 -0.06 21.80
N GLY A 361 -8.65 -0.03 21.68
CA GLY A 361 -7.80 0.67 22.65
C GLY A 361 -8.01 2.19 22.62
N GLU A 362 -7.81 2.88 23.74
CA GLU A 362 -8.08 4.32 23.85
C GLU A 362 -7.33 5.16 22.80
N LEU A 363 -6.03 4.92 22.64
CA LEU A 363 -5.21 5.61 21.64
C LEU A 363 -5.70 5.37 20.21
N THR A 364 -6.16 4.15 19.93
CA THR A 364 -6.72 3.78 18.62
C THR A 364 -8.04 4.50 18.38
N LEU A 365 -8.92 4.57 19.38
CA LEU A 365 -10.17 5.32 19.27
C LEU A 365 -9.92 6.81 19.03
N ARG A 366 -8.98 7.43 19.77
CA ARG A 366 -8.59 8.84 19.54
C ARG A 366 -8.06 9.05 18.13
N ALA A 367 -7.22 8.13 17.63
CA ALA A 367 -6.69 8.20 16.26
C ALA A 367 -7.81 8.10 15.21
N LEU A 368 -8.77 7.18 15.38
CA LEU A 368 -9.92 7.04 14.48
C LEU A 368 -10.80 8.28 14.48
N LEU A 369 -11.13 8.81 15.66
CA LEU A 369 -11.98 10.01 15.79
C LEU A 369 -11.34 11.25 15.16
N SER A 370 -10.02 11.34 15.21
CA SER A 370 -9.28 12.45 14.62
C SER A 370 -9.10 12.31 13.12
N ARG A 371 -8.99 11.09 12.58
CA ARG A 371 -8.49 10.91 11.21
C ARG A 371 -9.27 9.97 10.30
N SER A 372 -10.27 9.25 10.80
CA SER A 372 -11.10 8.39 9.95
C SER A 372 -11.94 9.23 8.98
N PRO A 373 -12.02 8.86 7.68
CA PRO A 373 -12.79 9.58 6.68
C PRO A 373 -14.30 9.51 6.89
N ILE A 374 -14.81 8.56 7.69
CA ILE A 374 -16.25 8.45 7.98
C ILE A 374 -16.71 9.34 9.14
N ILE A 375 -15.79 10.02 9.82
CA ILE A 375 -16.06 10.84 11.01
C ILE A 375 -15.86 12.32 10.70
N TYR A 376 -16.69 13.17 11.29
CA TYR A 376 -16.44 14.59 11.45
C TYR A 376 -16.69 15.05 12.88
N THR A 377 -16.05 16.15 13.27
CA THR A 377 -16.26 16.78 14.57
C THR A 377 -17.36 17.81 14.43
N GLN A 378 -18.49 17.60 15.10
CA GLN A 378 -19.62 18.53 15.06
C GLN A 378 -19.42 19.70 16.02
N SER A 379 -18.91 19.40 17.22
CA SER A 379 -18.52 20.37 18.24
C SER A 379 -17.38 19.77 19.08
N PRO A 380 -16.67 20.55 19.92
CA PRO A 380 -15.62 20.00 20.78
C PRO A 380 -16.14 18.81 21.60
N GLY A 381 -15.50 17.66 21.46
CA GLY A 381 -15.88 16.43 22.16
C GLY A 381 -17.11 15.69 21.62
N VAL A 382 -17.64 16.11 20.47
CA VAL A 382 -18.79 15.47 19.79
C VAL A 382 -18.41 15.08 18.36
N TRP A 383 -18.57 13.80 18.05
CA TRP A 383 -18.23 13.23 16.75
C TRP A 383 -19.47 12.64 16.09
N ALA A 384 -19.55 12.79 14.78
CA ALA A 384 -20.69 12.34 13.99
C ALA A 384 -20.26 11.63 12.70
N LEU A 385 -21.18 10.82 12.16
CA LEU A 385 -21.00 10.08 10.92
C LEU A 385 -21.18 10.99 9.69
N ARG A 386 -20.23 10.96 8.76
CA ARG A 386 -20.34 11.66 7.48
C ARG A 386 -21.34 10.98 6.57
N GLY A 387 -22.19 11.78 5.92
CA GLY A 387 -23.16 11.28 4.93
C GLY A 387 -24.39 10.58 5.54
N VAL A 388 -24.53 10.59 6.86
CA VAL A 388 -25.72 10.07 7.58
C VAL A 388 -26.55 11.26 8.07
N ARG A 389 -27.86 11.23 7.83
CA ARG A 389 -28.75 12.27 8.31
C ARG A 389 -28.90 12.19 9.83
N MET A 390 -28.72 13.33 10.46
CA MET A 390 -29.12 13.52 11.85
C MET A 390 -30.65 13.52 11.86
N ASN A 391 -31.28 12.41 12.28
CA ASN A 391 -32.65 12.48 12.75
C ASN A 391 -32.68 13.53 13.86
N GLY A 392 -33.63 14.48 13.83
CA GLY A 392 -33.72 15.63 14.74
C GLY A 392 -33.98 15.29 16.22
N GLY A 393 -33.41 14.20 16.73
CA GLY A 393 -33.37 13.83 18.13
C GLY A 393 -32.27 14.60 18.84
N LYS A 394 -32.71 15.44 19.79
CA LYS A 394 -31.97 16.06 20.89
C LYS A 394 -30.46 15.82 20.88
N LEU A 395 -29.69 16.89 20.65
CA LEU A 395 -28.33 17.00 21.15
C LEU A 395 -28.30 16.47 22.61
N PRO A 396 -27.30 15.65 22.99
CA PRO A 396 -27.13 15.27 24.38
C PRO A 396 -27.10 16.54 25.23
N ALA A 397 -27.92 16.60 26.28
CA ALA A 397 -28.08 17.78 27.13
C ALA A 397 -26.75 18.24 27.81
N ASP A 398 -25.72 17.40 27.74
CA ASP A 398 -24.42 17.62 28.38
C ASP A 398 -23.42 18.44 27.53
N CYS A 399 -23.83 19.03 26.41
CA CYS A 399 -22.97 19.90 25.59
C CYS A 399 -23.27 21.41 25.69
N ALA A 400 -24.06 21.82 26.68
CA ALA A 400 -24.22 23.24 27.03
C ALA A 400 -23.49 23.54 28.34
N ALA A 401 -22.19 23.80 28.25
CA ALA A 401 -21.41 24.53 29.26
C ALA A 401 -20.24 25.25 28.57
#